data_AF-A0A4V1F1W9-F1
#
_entry.id   AF-A0A4V1F1W9-F1
#
_cell.length_a   1.000
_cell.length_b   1.000
_cell.length_c   1.000
_cell.angle_alpha   90.00
_cell.angle_beta   90.00
_cell.angle_gamma   90.00
#
_symmetry.space_group_name_H-M   'P 1'
#
loop_
_entity.id
_entity.type
_entity.pdbx_description
1 polymer ?
#
loop_
_entity_poly.entity_id
_entity_poly.type
_entity_poly.pdbx_seq_one_letter_code
_entity_poly.pdbx_strand_id
1 'polypeptide(L)'
;MFTRSKISASLVGRVDTEETRAKKRASRLGSLNPFFGVGPGIKALDLAAELAGIKIYVYDVATFSLVHNKPFRSMRAASTAMSISRSTLTKKMDTNEPFKGYYYFYTPQFAPPK
;
A
#
# COMPACT_ATOMS: atom_id res chain seq x y z
N MET A 1 41.35 -21.78 14.88
CA MET A 1 40.61 -21.07 13.82
C MET A 1 39.15 -20.95 14.23
N PHE A 2 38.64 -19.74 14.44
CA PHE A 2 37.21 -19.54 14.74
C PHE A 2 36.40 -19.62 13.43
N THR A 3 35.47 -20.56 13.35
CA THR A 3 34.59 -20.72 12.19
C THR A 3 33.39 -19.76 12.31
N ARG A 4 32.82 -19.33 11.18
CA ARG A 4 31.60 -18.50 11.16
C ARG A 4 30.49 -19.07 12.04
N SER A 5 30.33 -20.39 12.05
CA SER A 5 29.35 -21.12 12.88
C SER A 5 29.58 -20.97 14.39
N LYS A 6 30.84 -20.99 14.85
CA LYS A 6 31.19 -20.81 16.27
C LYS A 6 30.97 -19.36 16.71
N ILE A 7 31.29 -18.40 15.85
CA ILE A 7 31.05 -16.97 16.11
C ILE A 7 29.55 -16.68 16.16
N SER A 8 28.77 -17.18 15.19
CA SER A 8 27.32 -16.97 15.18
C SER A 8 26.64 -17.59 16.40
N ALA A 9 27.03 -18.80 16.80
CA ALA A 9 26.50 -19.45 18.00
C ALA A 9 26.74 -18.63 19.27
N SER A 10 27.92 -18.01 19.39
CA SER A 10 28.26 -17.15 20.55
C SER A 10 27.50 -15.82 20.62
N LEU A 11 26.87 -15.40 19.52
CA LEU A 11 26.14 -14.12 19.42
C LEU A 11 24.63 -14.26 19.60
N VAL A 12 24.10 -15.50 19.57
CA VAL A 12 22.67 -15.76 19.75
C VAL A 12 22.25 -15.31 21.16
N GLY A 13 21.23 -14.45 21.26
CA GLY A 13 20.69 -13.96 22.53
C GLY A 13 21.42 -12.76 23.14
N ARG A 14 22.50 -12.27 22.51
CA ARG A 14 23.19 -11.07 23.00
C ARG A 14 22.32 -9.82 22.77
N VAL A 15 22.04 -9.09 23.84
CA VAL A 15 21.34 -7.80 23.81
C VAL A 15 22.37 -6.68 23.89
N ASP A 16 22.24 -5.67 23.01
CA ASP A 16 23.05 -4.46 23.09
C ASP A 16 22.75 -3.68 24.36
N THR A 17 23.79 -3.19 25.03
CA THR A 17 23.67 -2.20 26.10
C THR A 17 23.04 -0.90 25.57
N GLU A 18 22.44 -0.12 26.46
CA GLU A 18 21.81 1.15 26.09
C GLU A 18 22.78 2.12 25.43
N GLU A 19 24.02 2.21 25.93
CA GLU A 19 25.08 3.03 25.34
C GLU A 19 25.40 2.62 23.90
N THR A 20 25.50 1.31 23.64
CA THR A 20 25.79 0.78 22.31
C THR A 20 24.62 1.06 21.36
N ARG A 21 23.39 0.92 21.86
CA ARG A 21 22.17 1.23 21.11
C ARG A 21 22.09 2.72 20.77
N ALA A 22 22.43 3.59 21.72
CA ALA A 22 22.47 5.04 21.52
C ALA A 22 23.49 5.43 20.45
N LYS A 23 24.71 4.87 20.49
CA LYS A 23 25.75 5.09 19.47
C LYS A 23 25.31 4.61 18.08
N LYS A 24 24.75 3.40 17.98
CA LYS A 24 24.20 2.86 16.72
C LYS A 24 23.05 3.70 16.16
N ARG A 25 22.24 4.29 17.02
CA ARG A 25 21.16 5.20 16.61
C ARG A 25 21.74 6.51 16.09
N ALA A 26 22.65 7.13 16.83
CA ALA A 26 23.29 8.39 16.44
C ALA A 26 23.95 8.29 15.05
N SER A 27 24.61 7.17 14.74
CA SER A 27 25.29 6.96 13.46
C SER A 27 24.36 6.72 12.27
N ARG A 28 23.04 6.60 12.47
CA ARG A 28 22.04 6.36 11.40
C ARG A 28 21.04 7.50 11.24
N LEU A 29 21.23 8.61 11.98
CA LEU A 29 20.32 9.75 11.95
C LEU A 29 20.81 10.85 11.02
N GLY A 30 19.86 11.64 10.50
CA GLY A 30 20.14 12.80 9.66
C GLY A 30 21.02 12.44 8.47
N SER A 31 22.05 13.25 8.22
CA SER A 31 23.00 13.10 7.11
C SER A 31 23.88 11.85 7.20
N LEU A 32 23.96 11.19 8.36
CA LEU A 32 24.72 9.94 8.52
C LEU A 32 23.94 8.72 8.02
N ASN A 33 22.64 8.85 7.76
CA ASN A 33 21.85 7.77 7.17
C ASN A 33 22.29 7.57 5.71
N PRO A 34 22.62 6.34 5.27
CA PRO A 34 22.96 6.05 3.87
C PRO A 34 21.87 6.42 2.86
N PHE A 35 20.62 6.53 3.31
CA PHE A 35 19.48 6.94 2.49
C PHE A 35 19.14 8.43 2.61
N PHE A 36 19.92 9.21 3.36
CA PHE A 36 19.68 10.65 3.47
C PHE A 36 19.87 11.34 2.11
N GLY A 37 18.86 12.12 1.70
CA GLY A 37 18.85 12.76 0.38
C GLY A 37 18.63 11.80 -0.80
N VAL A 38 18.48 10.50 -0.56
CA VAL A 38 18.20 9.50 -1.59
C VAL A 38 16.74 9.09 -1.51
N GLY A 39 15.97 9.45 -2.54
CA GLY A 39 14.58 9.01 -2.66
C GLY A 39 14.48 7.52 -3.00
N PRO A 40 13.37 6.84 -2.65
CA PRO A 40 13.10 5.49 -3.11
C PRO A 40 13.02 5.44 -4.64
N GLY A 41 13.51 4.35 -5.24
CA GLY A 41 13.40 4.14 -6.68
C GLY A 41 11.94 3.96 -7.13
N ILE A 42 11.68 4.19 -8.42
CA ILE A 42 10.34 4.15 -9.03
C ILE A 42 9.62 2.83 -8.70
N LYS A 43 10.31 1.69 -8.85
CA LYS A 43 9.75 0.37 -8.52
C LYS A 43 9.28 0.25 -7.06
N ALA A 44 10.05 0.82 -6.13
CA ALA A 44 9.71 0.80 -4.71
C ALA A 44 8.51 1.72 -4.43
N LEU A 45 8.44 2.88 -5.10
CA LEU A 45 7.28 3.77 -5.03
C LEU A 45 6.02 3.11 -5.58
N ASP A 46 6.11 2.40 -6.71
CA ASP A 46 4.98 1.67 -7.29
C ASP A 46 4.48 0.57 -6.36
N LEU A 47 5.37 -0.27 -5.82
CA LEU A 47 5.02 -1.31 -4.85
C LEU A 47 4.42 -0.72 -3.57
N ALA A 48 4.99 0.38 -3.06
CA ALA A 48 4.43 1.08 -1.91
C ALA A 48 3.02 1.63 -2.21
N ALA A 49 2.78 2.16 -3.40
CA ALA A 49 1.48 2.63 -3.82
C ALA A 49 0.45 1.49 -3.98
N GLU A 50 0.87 0.31 -4.42
CA GLU A 50 0.00 -0.87 -4.47
C GLU A 50 -0.37 -1.41 -3.09
N LEU A 51 0.56 -1.36 -2.13
CA LEU A 51 0.34 -1.85 -0.76
C LEU A 51 -0.43 -0.86 0.11
N ALA A 52 -0.07 0.42 0.06
CA ALA A 52 -0.68 1.47 0.89
C ALA A 52 -1.94 2.08 0.25
N GLY A 53 -2.15 1.86 -1.05
CA GLY A 53 -3.26 2.46 -1.79
C GLY A 53 -4.63 1.96 -1.34
N ILE A 54 -5.60 2.89 -1.30
CA ILE A 54 -7.00 2.56 -1.06
C ILE A 54 -7.55 1.93 -2.34
N LYS A 55 -7.84 0.63 -2.26
CA LYS A 55 -8.46 -0.13 -3.35
C LYS A 55 -9.90 0.31 -3.55
N ILE A 56 -10.30 0.42 -4.81
CA ILE A 56 -11.68 0.74 -5.17
C ILE A 56 -12.22 -0.37 -6.05
N TYR A 57 -13.35 -0.89 -5.62
CA TYR A 57 -14.08 -1.95 -6.29
C TYR A 57 -15.17 -1.31 -7.13
N VAL A 58 -15.14 -1.55 -8.43
CA VAL A 58 -16.13 -1.03 -9.38
C VAL A 58 -16.81 -2.22 -10.02
N TYR A 59 -18.12 -2.26 -9.94
CA TYR A 59 -18.95 -3.36 -10.46
C TYR A 59 -19.89 -2.85 -11.53
N ASP A 60 -20.06 -3.62 -12.60
CA ASP A 60 -21.10 -3.37 -13.60
C ASP A 60 -22.49 -3.67 -12.99
N VAL A 61 -23.46 -2.80 -13.24
CA VAL A 61 -24.83 -2.97 -12.74
C VAL A 61 -25.54 -4.18 -13.36
N ALA A 62 -25.28 -4.47 -14.64
CA ALA A 62 -26.02 -5.52 -15.34
C ALA A 62 -25.57 -6.93 -14.93
N THR A 63 -24.26 -7.11 -14.72
CA THR A 63 -23.65 -8.43 -14.48
C THR A 63 -23.12 -8.59 -13.06
N PHE A 64 -23.02 -7.50 -12.29
CA PHE A 64 -22.34 -7.45 -11.00
C PHE A 64 -20.91 -8.00 -11.05
N SER A 65 -20.26 -7.89 -12.21
CA SER A 65 -18.87 -8.30 -12.41
C SER A 65 -17.91 -7.14 -12.13
N LEU A 66 -16.75 -7.47 -11.55
CA LEU A 66 -15.74 -6.48 -11.24
C LEU A 66 -15.09 -5.99 -12.54
N VAL A 67 -15.08 -4.68 -12.76
CA VAL A 67 -14.51 -4.08 -13.96
C VAL A 67 -13.02 -4.45 -14.07
N HIS A 68 -12.60 -4.95 -15.24
CA HIS A 68 -11.25 -5.46 -15.51
C HIS A 68 -10.79 -6.64 -14.64
N ASN A 69 -11.72 -7.35 -13.98
CA ASN A 69 -11.43 -8.47 -13.08
C ASN A 69 -10.50 -8.12 -11.90
N LYS A 70 -10.30 -6.84 -11.60
CA LYS A 70 -9.44 -6.40 -10.48
C LYS A 70 -9.88 -5.03 -9.93
N PRO A 71 -9.68 -4.77 -8.63
CA PRO A 71 -9.95 -3.45 -8.08
C PRO A 71 -8.94 -2.43 -8.61
N PHE A 72 -9.36 -1.17 -8.69
CA PHE A 72 -8.48 -0.07 -9.01
C PHE A 72 -7.57 0.23 -7.83
N ARG A 73 -6.29 0.51 -8.12
CA ARG A 73 -5.28 0.86 -7.10
C ARG A 73 -5.59 2.12 -6.30
N SER A 74 -6.46 2.99 -6.83
CA SER A 74 -6.82 4.27 -6.20
C SER A 74 -8.06 4.90 -6.84
N MET A 75 -8.62 5.89 -6.15
CA MET A 75 -9.66 6.79 -6.67
C MET A 75 -9.28 7.49 -7.96
N ARG A 76 -8.01 7.89 -8.08
CA ARG A 76 -7.54 8.54 -9.30
C ARG A 76 -7.60 7.57 -10.48
N ALA A 77 -7.13 6.33 -10.30
CA ALA A 77 -7.18 5.32 -11.35
C ALA A 77 -8.63 5.00 -11.78
N ALA A 78 -9.54 4.83 -10.81
CA ALA A 78 -10.96 4.63 -11.10
C ALA A 78 -11.57 5.84 -11.83
N SER A 79 -11.27 7.06 -11.40
CA SER A 79 -11.80 8.29 -12.00
C SER A 79 -11.39 8.47 -13.46
N THR A 80 -10.14 8.12 -13.80
CA THR A 80 -9.63 8.17 -15.18
C THR A 80 -10.28 7.08 -16.03
N ALA A 81 -10.38 5.85 -15.52
CA ALA A 81 -10.96 4.74 -16.27
C ALA A 81 -12.45 4.94 -16.56
N MET A 82 -13.20 5.45 -15.59
CA MET A 82 -14.66 5.64 -15.72
C MET A 82 -15.05 7.01 -16.29
N SER A 83 -14.08 7.90 -16.52
CA SER A 83 -14.33 9.29 -16.95
C SER A 83 -15.32 10.01 -16.03
N ILE A 84 -15.07 9.96 -14.72
CA ILE A 84 -15.87 10.59 -13.66
C ILE A 84 -14.94 11.45 -12.80
N SER A 85 -15.41 12.62 -12.36
CA SER A 85 -14.62 13.45 -11.46
C SER A 85 -14.47 12.79 -10.09
N ARG A 86 -13.31 12.98 -9.43
CA ARG A 86 -13.07 12.42 -8.09
C ARG A 86 -14.14 12.84 -7.09
N SER A 87 -14.58 14.10 -7.13
CA SER A 87 -15.61 14.61 -6.22
C SER A 87 -16.94 13.86 -6.36
N THR A 88 -17.34 13.53 -7.57
CA THR A 88 -18.58 12.77 -7.82
C THR A 88 -18.40 11.32 -7.42
N LEU A 89 -17.24 10.74 -7.72
CA LEU A 89 -16.94 9.37 -7.32
C LEU A 89 -16.96 9.23 -5.79
N THR A 90 -16.33 10.15 -5.04
CA THR A 90 -16.37 10.16 -3.57
C THR A 90 -17.79 10.23 -3.01
N LYS A 91 -18.68 11.01 -3.63
CA LYS A 91 -20.10 11.11 -3.22
C LYS A 91 -20.91 9.85 -3.53
N LYS A 92 -20.46 9.03 -4.47
CA LYS A 92 -21.13 7.80 -4.93
C LYS A 92 -20.44 6.53 -4.44
N MET A 93 -19.44 6.65 -3.56
CA MET A 93 -18.83 5.52 -2.87
C MET A 93 -19.77 4.98 -1.81
N ASP A 94 -19.94 3.65 -1.78
CA ASP A 94 -20.73 2.93 -0.77
C ASP A 94 -22.20 3.40 -0.63
N THR A 95 -22.72 4.14 -1.61
CA THR A 95 -24.10 4.66 -1.57
C THR A 95 -25.14 3.62 -1.95
N ASN A 96 -24.74 2.42 -2.38
CA ASN A 96 -25.62 1.39 -2.96
C ASN A 96 -26.43 1.82 -4.20
N GLU A 97 -26.30 3.08 -4.62
CA GLU A 97 -26.88 3.61 -5.84
C GLU A 97 -25.90 3.48 -7.02
N PRO A 98 -26.36 3.00 -8.18
CA PRO A 98 -25.53 2.96 -9.37
C PRO A 98 -25.32 4.35 -9.95
N PHE A 99 -24.13 4.60 -10.50
CA PHE A 99 -23.83 5.84 -11.23
C PHE A 99 -23.07 5.54 -12.52
N LYS A 100 -23.61 6.03 -13.64
CA LYS A 100 -23.15 5.72 -15.01
C LYS A 100 -23.07 4.20 -15.29
N GLY A 101 -24.00 3.42 -14.76
CA GLY A 101 -24.03 1.96 -14.97
C GLY A 101 -23.03 1.17 -14.14
N TYR A 102 -22.44 1.78 -13.10
CA TYR A 102 -21.53 1.09 -12.18
C TYR A 102 -21.86 1.36 -10.71
N TYR A 103 -21.52 0.38 -9.85
CA TYR A 103 -21.43 0.56 -8.40
C TYR A 103 -19.99 0.77 -7.96
N TYR A 104 -19.78 1.55 -6.90
CA TYR A 104 -18.46 1.91 -6.38
C TYR A 104 -18.36 1.62 -4.89
N PHE A 105 -17.36 0.84 -4.48
CA PHE A 105 -17.18 0.45 -3.08
C PHE A 105 -15.72 0.49 -2.62
N TYR A 106 -15.49 0.78 -1.34
CA TYR A 106 -14.15 0.61 -0.72
C TYR A 106 -13.88 -0.84 -0.32
N THR A 107 -14.92 -1.64 -0.14
CA THR A 107 -14.86 -3.04 0.24
C THR A 107 -15.35 -3.95 -0.90
N PRO A 108 -14.82 -5.18 -1.00
CA PRO A 108 -15.33 -6.14 -1.96
C PRO A 108 -16.77 -6.51 -1.60
N GLN A 109 -17.65 -6.52 -2.60
CA GLN A 109 -19.03 -6.95 -2.50
C GLN A 109 -19.20 -8.31 -3.15
N PHE A 110 -19.99 -9.19 -2.52
CA PHE A 110 -20.29 -10.54 -2.99
C PHE A 110 -21.68 -10.66 -3.62
N ALA A 111 -22.55 -9.67 -3.39
CA ALA A 111 -23.90 -9.62 -3.91
C ALA A 111 -24.27 -8.17 -4.25
N PRO A 112 -25.17 -7.95 -5.23
CA PRO A 112 -25.65 -6.63 -5.55
C PRO A 112 -26.36 -6.00 -4.35
N PRO A 113 -26.20 -4.68 -4.16
CA PRO A 113 -26.95 -3.96 -3.14
C PRO A 113 -28.46 -4.06 -3.43
N LYS A 114 -29.25 -4.11 -2.34
CA LYS A 114 -30.72 -4.18 -2.39
C LYS A 114 -31.34 -2.84 -2.68
#